data_AF-A0A2V9KUE0-F1
#
_entry.id   AF-A0A2V9KUE0-F1
#
_cell.length_a   1.000
_cell.length_b   1.000
_cell.length_c   1.000
_cell.angle_alpha   90.00
_cell.angle_beta   90.00
_cell.angle_gamma   90.00
#
_symmetry.space_group_name_H-M   'P 1'
#
loop_
_entity.id
_entity.type
_entity.pdbx_description
1 polymer ?
#
loop_
_entity_poly.entity_id
_entity_poly.type
_entity_poly.pdbx_seq_one_letter_code
_entity_poly.pdbx_strand_id
1 'polypeptide(L)'
;MLVQARPRDALTLWHLLARVQGPERVAVYRRLAGFVPPPADLTEDSILSGDQGVLDLWWDKLGYGEMSLWRRWERQWTEPTQ
;
A
#
# COMPACT_ATOMS: atom_id res chain seq x y z
N MET A 1 11.25 -5.67 -10.62
CA MET A 1 11.16 -7.03 -10.06
C MET A 1 10.50 -6.96 -8.68
N LEU A 2 9.22 -7.34 -8.55
CA LEU A 2 8.56 -7.45 -7.24
C LEU A 2 9.26 -8.44 -6.29
N VAL A 3 9.99 -9.42 -6.83
CA VAL A 3 10.67 -10.48 -6.07
C VAL A 3 11.78 -9.94 -5.14
N GLN A 4 12.38 -8.78 -5.45
CA GLN A 4 13.47 -8.19 -4.65
C GLN A 4 13.00 -7.23 -3.55
N ALA A 5 11.69 -7.05 -3.39
CA ALA A 5 11.15 -6.17 -2.35
C ALA A 5 11.62 -6.62 -0.95
N ARG A 6 11.95 -5.65 -0.11
CA ARG A 6 12.33 -5.80 1.30
C ARG A 6 11.22 -5.23 2.19
N PRO A 7 11.20 -5.50 3.50
CA PRO A 7 10.21 -4.94 4.41
C PRO A 7 10.11 -3.40 4.36
N ARG A 8 11.24 -2.70 4.13
CA ARG A 8 11.27 -1.24 3.91
C ARG A 8 10.51 -0.76 2.66
N ASP A 9 10.28 -1.67 1.70
CA ASP A 9 9.59 -1.37 0.44
C ASP A 9 8.07 -1.64 0.56
N ALA A 10 7.57 -2.05 1.75
CA ALA A 10 6.15 -2.27 2.01
C ALA A 10 5.32 -1.02 1.69
N LEU A 11 5.85 0.18 1.96
CA LEU A 11 5.27 1.45 1.58
C LEU A 11 5.07 1.59 0.07
N THR A 12 6.12 1.29 -0.71
CA THR A 12 6.05 1.34 -2.19
C THR A 12 5.07 0.31 -2.73
N LEU A 13 5.02 -0.89 -2.14
CA LEU A 13 4.06 -1.92 -2.52
C LEU A 13 2.62 -1.51 -2.20
N TRP A 14 2.38 -0.91 -1.04
CA TRP A 14 1.06 -0.36 -0.69
C TRP A 14 0.63 0.74 -1.66
N HIS A 15 1.52 1.66 -2.01
CA HIS A 15 1.23 2.70 -3.00
C HIS A 15 0.95 2.12 -4.39
N LEU A 16 1.72 1.11 -4.82
CA LEU A 16 1.46 0.39 -6.06
C LEU A 16 0.10 -0.29 -6.04
N LEU A 17 -0.30 -0.90 -4.92
CA LEU A 17 -1.57 -1.60 -4.77
C LEU A 17 -2.77 -0.67 -5.02
N ALA A 18 -2.67 0.58 -4.54
CA ALA A 18 -3.67 1.63 -4.78
C ALA A 18 -3.76 2.05 -6.26
N ARG A 19 -2.66 1.90 -7.02
CA ARG A 19 -2.52 2.46 -8.37
C ARG A 19 -2.73 1.45 -9.49
N VAL A 20 -2.35 0.19 -9.28
CA VAL A 20 -2.51 -0.88 -10.28
C VAL A 20 -3.90 -1.51 -10.20
N GLN A 21 -4.31 -2.19 -11.27
CA GLN A 21 -5.61 -2.87 -11.38
C GLN A 21 -5.44 -4.28 -11.95
N GLY A 22 -6.48 -5.11 -11.81
CA GLY A 22 -6.52 -6.45 -12.39
C GLY A 22 -5.37 -7.37 -11.91
N PRO A 23 -4.71 -8.12 -12.81
CA PRO A 23 -3.74 -9.14 -12.41
C PRO A 23 -2.48 -8.58 -11.74
N GLU A 24 -2.09 -7.34 -12.06
CA GLU A 24 -0.97 -6.67 -11.39
C GLU A 24 -1.28 -6.39 -9.91
N ARG A 25 -2.54 -6.02 -9.60
CA ARG A 25 -2.98 -5.79 -8.22
C ARG A 25 -2.88 -7.04 -7.37
N VAL A 26 -3.26 -8.19 -7.92
CA VAL A 26 -3.13 -9.49 -7.23
C VAL A 26 -1.66 -9.79 -6.92
N ALA A 27 -0.75 -9.53 -7.87
CA ALA A 27 0.68 -9.75 -7.66
C ALA A 27 1.26 -8.83 -6.57
N VAL A 28 0.87 -7.56 -6.55
CA VAL A 28 1.29 -6.59 -5.52
C VAL A 28 0.70 -6.98 -4.16
N TYR A 29 -0.59 -7.33 -4.10
CA TYR A 29 -1.28 -7.78 -2.89
C TYR A 29 -0.55 -8.97 -2.26
N ARG A 30 -0.30 -10.04 -3.03
CA ARG A 30 0.38 -11.24 -2.50
C ARG A 30 1.77 -10.92 -1.97
N ARG A 31 2.49 -9.99 -2.61
CA ARG A 31 3.81 -9.56 -2.15
C ARG A 31 3.72 -8.77 -0.85
N LEU A 32 2.78 -7.82 -0.75
CA LEU A 32 2.57 -7.01 0.45
C LEU A 32 2.08 -7.86 1.61
N ALA A 33 1.10 -8.74 1.39
CA ALA A 33 0.57 -9.68 2.38
C ALA A 33 1.65 -10.63 2.93
N GLY A 34 2.67 -10.97 2.12
CA GLY A 34 3.82 -11.73 2.58
C GLY A 34 4.76 -10.97 3.53
N PHE A 35 4.67 -9.64 3.60
CA PHE A 35 5.42 -8.81 4.54
C PHE A 35 4.57 -8.37 5.73
N VAL A 36 3.39 -7.84 5.44
CA VAL A 36 2.44 -7.35 6.44
C VAL A 36 1.09 -7.97 6.12
N PRO A 37 0.59 -8.92 6.92
CA PRO A 37 -0.69 -9.54 6.67
C PRO A 37 -1.80 -8.47 6.72
N PRO A 38 -2.87 -8.62 5.91
CA PRO A 38 -4.00 -7.73 5.99
C PRO A 38 -4.67 -7.80 7.38
N PRO A 39 -5.29 -6.71 7.85
CA PRO A 39 -6.15 -6.71 9.02
C PRO A 39 -7.23 -7.79 8.91
N ALA A 40 -7.57 -8.45 10.01
CA ALA A 40 -8.59 -9.50 10.04
C ALA A 40 -9.98 -9.02 9.60
N ASP A 41 -10.24 -7.71 9.72
CA ASP A 41 -11.48 -7.07 9.31
C ASP A 41 -11.58 -6.86 7.79
N LEU A 42 -10.48 -7.06 7.05
CA LEU A 42 -10.44 -6.89 5.60
C LEU A 42 -10.43 -8.24 4.89
N THR A 43 -11.31 -8.40 3.90
CA THR A 43 -11.30 -9.56 3.02
C THR A 43 -10.40 -9.32 1.82
N GLU A 44 -9.83 -10.40 1.26
CA GLU A 44 -9.01 -10.32 0.03
C GLU A 44 -9.77 -9.64 -1.11
N ASP A 45 -11.07 -9.92 -1.24
CA ASP A 45 -11.92 -9.33 -2.28
C ASP A 45 -12.04 -7.80 -2.14
N SER A 46 -12.22 -7.30 -0.92
CA SER A 46 -12.25 -5.86 -0.64
C SER A 46 -10.93 -5.17 -0.97
N ILE A 47 -9.80 -5.84 -0.71
CA ILE A 47 -8.46 -5.32 -1.02
C ILE A 47 -8.22 -5.33 -2.53
N LEU A 48 -8.63 -6.40 -3.22
CA LEU A 48 -8.51 -6.53 -4.67
C LEU A 48 -9.47 -5.58 -5.41
N SER A 49 -10.58 -5.18 -4.80
CA SER A 49 -11.45 -4.10 -5.29
C SER A 49 -10.71 -2.75 -5.35
N GLY A 50 -9.66 -2.58 -4.52
CA GLY A 50 -8.84 -1.35 -4.48
C GLY A 50 -9.55 -0.19 -3.80
N ASP A 51 -10.48 -0.51 -2.90
CA ASP A 51 -11.18 0.47 -2.09
C ASP A 51 -10.16 1.24 -1.23
N GLN A 52 -10.14 2.57 -1.38
CA GLN A 52 -9.19 3.43 -0.68
C GLN A 52 -9.35 3.36 0.85
N GLY A 53 -10.57 3.19 1.37
CA GLY A 53 -10.80 3.04 2.81
C GLY A 53 -10.22 1.74 3.36
N VAL A 54 -10.32 0.66 2.59
CA VAL A 54 -9.72 -0.64 2.90
C VAL A 54 -8.19 -0.54 2.91
N LEU A 55 -7.61 0.15 1.94
CA LEU A 55 -6.17 0.37 1.87
C LEU A 55 -5.66 1.26 3.02
N ASP A 56 -6.41 2.29 3.41
CA ASP A 56 -6.12 3.15 4.56
C ASP A 56 -6.14 2.36 5.88
N LEU A 57 -7.04 1.38 6.04
CA LEU A 57 -7.04 0.49 7.21
C LEU A 57 -5.83 -0.45 7.25
N TRP A 58 -5.37 -0.91 6.08
CA TRP A 58 -4.16 -1.73 6.01
C TRP A 58 -2.89 -0.90 6.33
N TRP A 59 -2.88 0.39 6.02
CA TRP A 59 -1.77 1.28 6.38
C TRP A 59 -1.50 1.32 7.87
N ASP A 60 -2.55 1.34 8.71
CA ASP A 60 -2.41 1.36 10.17
C ASP A 60 -1.59 0.17 10.70
N LYS A 61 -1.70 -1.00 10.04
CA LYS A 61 -0.90 -2.19 10.36
C LYS A 61 0.57 -2.09 9.95
N LEU A 62 0.93 -1.22 9.01
CA LEU A 62 2.30 -1.05 8.59
C LEU A 62 3.15 -0.36 9.69
N GLY A 63 2.51 0.30 10.66
CA GLY A 63 3.19 0.91 11.80
C GLY A 63 4.07 2.12 11.45
N TYR A 64 3.92 2.68 10.25
CA TYR A 64 4.67 3.87 9.80
C TYR A 64 4.09 5.22 10.32
N GLY A 65 3.09 5.18 11.21
CA GLY A 65 2.36 6.35 11.71
C GLY A 65 1.08 6.62 10.92
N GLU A 66 0.38 7.73 11.18
CA GLU A 66 -0.88 8.04 10.50
C GLU A 66 -0.73 8.20 8.97
N MET A 67 -1.66 7.64 8.20
CA MET A 67 -1.78 7.85 6.75
C MET A 67 -1.81 9.34 6.38
N SER A 68 -2.40 10.17 7.24
CA SER A 68 -2.48 11.62 7.08
C SER A 68 -1.11 12.32 7.10
N LEU A 69 -0.12 11.76 7.81
CA LEU A 69 1.27 12.23 7.81
C LEU A 69 1.99 11.87 6.51
N TRP A 70 1.79 10.64 6.00
CA TRP A 70 2.33 10.23 4.71
C TRP A 70 1.77 11.06 3.55
N ARG A 71 0.44 11.25 3.47
CA ARG A 71 -0.18 12.13 2.44
C ARG A 71 0.31 13.57 2.50
N ARG A 72 0.73 14.04 3.68
CA ARG A 72 1.33 15.37 3.85
C ARG A 72 2.76 15.40 3.33
N TRP A 73 3.54 14.36 3.60
CA TRP A 73 4.91 14.19 3.10
C TRP A 73 4.96 13.96 1.59
N GLU A 74 4.07 13.15 1.02
CA GLU A 74 3.98 12.91 -0.43
C GLU A 74 3.78 14.21 -1.21
N ARG A 75 2.85 15.08 -0.76
CA ARG A 75 2.62 16.38 -1.41
C ARG A 75 3.86 17.26 -1.46
N GLN A 76 4.72 17.19 -0.44
CA GLN A 76 5.94 18.00 -0.36
C GLN A 76 7.05 17.50 -1.31
N TRP A 77 7.01 16.23 -1.74
CA TRP A 77 7.97 15.65 -2.69
C TRP A 77 7.54 15.82 -4.15
N THR A 78 6.26 16.15 -4.41
CA THR A 78 5.72 16.40 -5.75
C THR A 78 5.79 17.87 -6.17
N GLU A 79 6.44 18.73 -5.41
CA GLU A 79 6.83 20.06 -5.89
C GLU A 79 8.20 19.95 -6.59
N PRO A 80 8.26 19.99 -7.93
CA PRO A 80 9.52 20.33 -8.57
C PRO A 80 9.85 21.75 -8.11
N THR A 81 10.92 21.89 -7.34
CA THR A 81 11.56 23.20 -7.14
C THR A 81 11.76 23.80 -8.54
N GLN A 82 11.00 24.87 -8.83
CA GLN A 82 11.19 25.72 -10.00
C GLN A 82 12.56 26.39 -9.94
#